data_AF-A0A811NSK5-F1
#
_entry.id   AF-A0A811NSK5-F1
#
_cell.length_a   1.000
_cell.length_b   1.000
_cell.length_c   1.000
_cell.angle_alpha   90.00
_cell.angle_beta   90.00
_cell.angle_gamma   90.00
#
_symmetry.space_group_name_H-M   'P 1'
#
loop_
_entity.id
_entity.type
_entity.pdbx_description
1 polymer ?
#
loop_
_entity_poly.entity_id
_entity_poly.type
_entity_poly.pdbx_seq_one_letter_code
_entity_poly.pdbx_strand_id
1 'polypeptide(L)' 'MAAAGKAAGALALALVLALAGANSEGDALSALRRSLRDPGGVLQSWDPTLVNPCTWFHVTCDRDNRVTRL' A
#
# COMPACT_ATOMS: atom_id res chain seq x y z
N MET A 1 29.79 -19.77 -13.93
CA MET A 1 28.54 -19.17 -14.46
C MET A 1 27.68 -18.74 -13.28
N ALA A 2 26.99 -17.58 -13.37
CA ALA A 2 26.01 -17.01 -12.42
C ALA A 2 26.52 -16.25 -11.16
N ALA A 3 26.88 -14.98 -11.34
CA ALA A 3 26.82 -13.99 -10.25
C ALA A 3 26.47 -12.56 -10.73
N ALA A 4 26.63 -12.25 -12.02
CA ALA A 4 26.30 -10.94 -12.57
C ALA A 4 24.79 -10.63 -12.66
N GLY A 5 23.92 -11.66 -12.68
CA GLY A 5 22.46 -11.48 -12.78
C GLY A 5 21.76 -11.06 -11.48
N LYS A 6 22.38 -11.29 -10.31
CA LYS A 6 21.75 -11.02 -9.00
C LYS A 6 21.74 -9.54 -8.66
N ALA A 7 22.83 -8.83 -8.93
CA ALA A 7 22.95 -7.41 -8.63
C ALA A 7 22.03 -6.56 -9.53
N ALA A 8 21.96 -6.88 -10.83
CA ALA A 8 21.06 -6.22 -11.76
C ALA A 8 19.58 -6.47 -11.41
N GLY A 9 19.21 -7.70 -11.03
CA GLY A 9 17.85 -8.02 -10.58
C GLY A 9 17.46 -7.33 -9.27
N ALA A 10 18.36 -7.28 -8.29
CA ALA A 10 18.12 -6.57 -7.03
C ALA A 10 18.01 -5.05 -7.23
N LEU A 11 18.83 -4.47 -8.11
CA LEU A 11 18.80 -3.04 -8.43
C LEU A 11 17.52 -2.66 -9.18
N ALA A 12 17.08 -3.49 -10.13
CA ALA A 12 15.82 -3.30 -10.83
C ALA A 12 14.62 -3.40 -9.88
N LEU A 13 14.63 -4.38 -8.97
CA LEU A 13 13.56 -4.53 -7.96
C LEU A 13 13.53 -3.35 -6.98
N ALA A 14 14.70 -2.89 -6.52
CA ALA A 14 14.80 -1.72 -5.65
C ALA A 14 14.32 -0.45 -6.34
N LEU A 15 14.63 -0.28 -7.63
CA LEU A 15 14.14 0.84 -8.44
C LEU A 15 12.62 0.78 -8.64
N VAL A 16 12.06 -0.40 -8.88
CA VAL A 16 10.61 -0.61 -8.97
C VAL A 16 9.92 -0.28 -7.63
N LEU A 17 10.50 -0.70 -6.51
CA LEU A 17 10.01 -0.37 -5.16
C LEU A 17 10.11 1.12 -4.83
N ALA A 18 11.15 1.80 -5.32
CA ALA A 18 11.32 3.24 -5.13
C ALA A 18 10.40 4.07 -6.03
N LEU A 19 10.06 3.57 -7.22
CA LEU A 19 9.11 4.17 -8.16
C LEU A 19 7.65 3.86 -7.81
N ALA A 20 7.40 2.77 -7.10
CA ALA A 20 6.13 2.53 -6.41
C ALA A 20 6.02 3.61 -5.32
N GLY A 21 5.36 4.72 -5.64
CA GLY A 21 5.18 5.82 -4.71
C GLY A 21 4.65 5.29 -3.38
N ALA A 22 5.46 5.43 -2.32
CA ALA A 22 5.06 5.06 -0.98
C ALA A 22 3.89 5.97 -0.59
N ASN A 23 2.66 5.48 -0.78
CA ASN A 23 1.50 6.18 -0.30
C ASN A 23 1.46 6.00 1.22
N SER A 24 2.07 6.94 1.93
CA SER A 24 2.20 6.92 3.39
C SER A 24 0.84 6.76 4.09
N GLU A 25 -0.24 7.24 3.47
CA GLU A 25 -1.61 7.07 3.97
C GLU A 25 -2.09 5.62 3.83
N GLY A 26 -1.87 4.98 2.68
CA GLY A 26 -2.20 3.57 2.45
C GLY A 26 -1.41 2.61 3.35
N ASP A 27 -0.12 2.88 3.56
CA ASP A 27 0.71 2.10 4.48
C ASP A 27 0.24 2.22 5.94
N ALA A 28 -0.10 3.44 6.38
CA ALA A 28 -0.64 3.69 7.72
C ALA A 28 -1.96 2.95 7.95
N LEU A 29 -2.88 3.01 6.98
CA LEU A 29 -4.16 2.30 7.05
C LEU A 29 -3.99 0.78 7.01
N SER A 30 -3.03 0.27 6.23
CA SER A 30 -2.70 -1.15 6.19
C SER A 30 -2.09 -1.65 7.50
N ALA A 31 -1.34 -0.80 8.20
CA ALA A 31 -0.86 -1.10 9.55
C ALA A 31 -2.02 -1.12 10.57
N LEU A 32 -2.96 -0.17 10.48
CA LEU A 32 -4.17 -0.14 11.31
C LEU A 32 -5.03 -1.38 11.11
N ARG A 33 -5.32 -1.78 9.87
CA ARG A 33 -6.08 -3.01 9.57
C ARG A 33 -5.46 -4.22 10.27
N ARG A 34 -4.13 -4.36 10.22
CA ARG A 34 -3.40 -5.50 10.82
C ARG A 34 -3.41 -5.48 12.35
N SER A 35 -3.61 -4.32 12.99
CA SER A 35 -3.71 -4.23 14.45
C SER A 35 -5.11 -4.53 14.98
N LEU A 36 -6.12 -4.53 14.12
CA LEU A 36 -7.51 -4.79 14.46
C LEU A 36 -7.89 -6.26 14.21
N ARG A 37 -8.72 -6.82 15.10
CA ARG A 37 -9.43 -8.07 14.83
C ARG A 37 -10.72 -7.73 14.09
N ASP A 38 -10.83 -8.18 12.84
CA ASP A 38 -11.97 -7.90 11.97
C ASP A 38 -12.76 -9.19 11.66
N PRO A 39 -13.56 -9.70 12.62
CA PRO A 39 -14.34 -10.93 12.40
C PRO A 39 -15.47 -10.76 11.37
N GLY A 40 -15.85 -9.51 11.05
CA GLY A 40 -16.88 -9.20 10.06
C GLY A 40 -16.36 -8.94 8.65
N GLY A 41 -15.04 -8.87 8.46
CA GLY A 41 -14.43 -8.57 7.15
C GLY A 41 -14.73 -7.15 6.65
N VAL A 42 -15.04 -6.21 7.55
CA VAL A 42 -15.40 -4.82 7.20
C VAL A 42 -14.24 -4.12 6.47
N LEU A 43 -13.00 -4.45 6.83
CA LEU A 43 -11.79 -3.86 6.26
C LEU A 43 -11.22 -4.68 5.09
N GLN A 44 -11.99 -5.62 4.51
CA GLN A 44 -11.49 -6.52 3.47
C GLN A 44 -11.02 -5.77 2.21
N SER A 45 -11.66 -4.65 1.87
CA SER A 45 -11.31 -3.81 0.72
C SER A 45 -10.02 -3.02 0.89
N TRP A 46 -9.44 -2.98 2.10
CA TRP A 46 -8.23 -2.22 2.40
C TRP A 46 -7.01 -2.99 1.90
N ASP A 47 -6.82 -2.99 0.58
CA ASP A 47 -5.76 -3.74 -0.11
C ASP A 47 -4.52 -2.85 -0.34
N PRO A 48 -3.37 -3.15 0.32
CA PRO A 48 -2.14 -2.38 0.18
C PRO A 48 -1.52 -2.39 -1.22
N THR A 49 -1.97 -3.29 -2.10
CA THR A 49 -1.51 -3.32 -3.49
C THR A 49 -2.20 -2.27 -4.36
N LEU A 50 -3.30 -1.69 -3.88
CA LEU A 50 -3.98 -0.58 -4.51
C LEU A 50 -3.30 0.74 -4.13
N VAL A 51 -2.88 1.49 -5.14
CA VAL A 51 -2.16 2.76 -4.97
C VAL A 51 -2.99 3.81 -4.24
N ASN A 52 -4.32 3.81 -4.44
CA ASN A 52 -5.22 4.84 -3.91
C ASN A 52 -6.18 4.29 -2.83
N PRO A 53 -5.99 4.66 -1.55
CA PRO A 53 -6.82 4.20 -0.43
C PRO A 53 -8.22 4.84 -0.44
N CYS A 54 -8.45 5.90 -1.22
CA CYS A 54 -9.78 6.49 -1.40
C CYS A 54 -10.77 5.55 -2.09
N THR A 55 -10.29 4.44 -2.65
CA THR A 55 -11.14 3.39 -3.22
C THR A 55 -11.56 2.33 -2.18
N TRP A 56 -10.98 2.37 -0.97
CA TRP A 56 -11.29 1.43 0.09
C TRP A 56 -12.59 1.82 0.80
N PHE A 57 -13.38 0.83 1.19
CA PHE A 57 -14.58 1.09 1.98
C PHE A 57 -14.26 1.77 3.30
N HIS A 58 -15.19 2.63 3.72
CA HIS A 58 -15.08 3.47 4.93
C HIS A 58 -14.00 4.55 4.87
N VAL A 59 -13.13 4.56 3.86
CA VAL A 59 -12.19 5.66 3.64
C VAL A 59 -12.88 6.81 2.91
N THR A 60 -12.79 8.01 3.45
CA THR A 60 -13.25 9.24 2.80
C THR A 60 -12.05 10.15 2.53
N CYS A 61 -11.98 10.65 1.31
CA CYS A 61 -10.93 11.57 0.88
C CYS A 61 -11.46 12.95 0.51
N ASP A 62 -10.57 13.94 0.54
CA ASP A 62 -10.82 15.26 -0.03
C ASP A 62 -10.64 15.30 -1.56
N ARG A 63 -10.69 16.50 -2.14
CA ARG A 63 -10.54 16.70 -3.59
C ARG A 63 -9.13 16.45 -4.11
N ASP A 64 -8.14 16.43 -3.22
CA ASP A 64 -6.73 16.21 -3.53
C ASP A 64 -6.32 14.74 -3.29
N ASN A 65 -7.30 13.84 -3.10
CA ASN A 65 -7.12 12.42 -2.76
C ASN A 65 -6.38 12.18 -1.44
N ARG A 66 -6.52 13.09 -0.46
CA ARG A 66 -6.00 12.89 0.89
C ARG A 66 -7.07 12.28 1.79
N VAL A 67 -6.67 11.31 2.61
CA VAL A 67 -7.57 10.66 3.56
C VAL A 67 -7.90 11.65 4.67
N THR A 68 -9.20 11.90 4.86
CA THR A 68 -9.68 12.83 5.89
C THR A 68 -10.55 12.15 6.95
N ARG A 69 -11.08 10.96 6.66
CA ARG A 69 -11.93 10.19 7.58
C ARG A 69 -11.91 8.69 7.25
N LEU A 70 -12.10 7.89 8.29
CA LEU A 70 -12.28 6.43 8.29
C LEU A 70 -13.63 6.06 8.90
#